data_AF-A0A957THW3-F1
#
_entry.id   AF-A0A957THW3-F1
#
_cell.length_a   1.000
_cell.length_b   1.000
_cell.length_c   1.000
_cell.angle_alpha   90.00
_cell.angle_beta   90.00
_cell.angle_gamma   90.00
#
_symmetry.space_group_name_H-M   'P 1'
#
loop_
_entity.id
_entity.type
_entity.pdbx_description
1 polymer ?
#
loop_
_entity_poly.entity_id
_entity_poly.type
_entity_poly.pdbx_seq_one_letter_code
_entity_poly.pdbx_strand_id
1 'polypeptide(L)'
;GYLSLHPLTREYTLAELTTQVEFELEARKRWLDSYRNFVTESGGPDWENWSEQYQAMEKEWDNIYALLLWSMQQRRYEDVLHFWHYLRDFLLIYGHMGDRDTLLDWLGQESERRGDWETHVDVLAQKALSTILLEKTETLALAGQWLQNAWSLRAEVSPLTQSYLADYLAAWHLAHQRFADADHWLNKAAEIVPQIDVEERLLVRKRTYTAYWQAIYALKFGETTEAQRRFCDVQRLSHSIGWVRLYHCSQRWLAEIALLHKDFSEAEQLLQSCLRVFTRNREMRQVALCTWVLAKVAYQQQHWKQAGQWAVEAETIFERLGMQHHVAETRELQHLLVQVA
;
A
#
# COMPACT_ATOMS: atom_id res chain seq x y z
N GLY A 1 -3.45 -31.28 5.89
CA GLY A 1 -4.90 -31.35 6.08
C GLY A 1 -5.20 -30.70 7.41
N TYR A 2 -5.74 -29.49 7.40
CA TYR A 2 -6.06 -28.76 8.62
C TYR A 2 -7.35 -29.35 9.20
N LEU A 3 -7.25 -29.94 10.38
CA LEU A 3 -8.42 -30.23 11.22
C LEU A 3 -8.96 -28.88 11.70
N SER A 4 -9.89 -28.28 10.96
CA SER A 4 -10.68 -27.17 11.50
C SER A 4 -11.52 -27.75 12.63
N LEU A 5 -11.19 -27.38 13.87
CA LEU A 5 -12.03 -27.67 15.03
C LEU A 5 -13.44 -27.12 14.76
N HIS A 6 -14.46 -27.96 15.00
CA HIS A 6 -15.86 -27.59 14.82
C HIS A 6 -16.17 -26.30 15.64
N PRO A 7 -16.96 -25.34 15.14
CA PRO A 7 -17.18 -24.05 15.81
C PRO A 7 -17.62 -24.17 17.28
N LEU A 8 -18.53 -25.10 17.59
CA LEU A 8 -18.94 -25.40 18.97
C LEU A 8 -17.80 -25.95 19.85
N THR A 9 -16.88 -26.71 19.28
CA THR A 9 -15.69 -27.20 20.00
C THR A 9 -14.72 -26.06 20.25
N ARG A 10 -14.57 -25.12 19.31
CA ARG A 10 -13.75 -23.90 19.49
C ARG A 10 -14.33 -23.02 20.59
N GLU A 11 -15.64 -22.78 20.60
CA GLU A 11 -16.32 -22.00 21.64
C GLU A 11 -16.25 -22.68 23.02
N TYR A 12 -16.48 -23.99 23.11
CA TYR A 12 -16.36 -24.73 24.36
C TYR A 12 -14.93 -24.75 24.90
N THR A 13 -13.93 -24.94 24.02
CA THR A 13 -12.51 -24.91 24.42
C THR A 13 -12.10 -23.52 24.89
N LEU A 14 -12.60 -22.46 24.23
CA LEU A 14 -12.39 -21.07 24.68
C LEU A 14 -13.07 -20.80 26.02
N ALA A 15 -14.28 -21.31 26.25
CA ALA A 15 -14.98 -21.18 27.52
C ALA A 15 -14.26 -21.91 28.66
N GLU A 16 -13.79 -23.15 28.44
CA GLU A 16 -12.96 -23.89 29.39
C GLU A 16 -11.63 -23.18 29.68
N LEU A 17 -10.98 -22.62 28.65
CA LEU A 17 -9.75 -21.83 28.81
C LEU A 17 -9.94 -20.64 29.75
N THR A 18 -11.06 -19.93 29.66
CA THR A 18 -11.35 -18.79 30.55
C THR A 18 -11.52 -19.17 32.03
N THR A 19 -11.77 -20.45 32.34
CA THR A 19 -11.84 -20.94 33.72
C THR A 19 -10.46 -21.24 34.33
N GLN A 20 -9.41 -21.36 33.50
CA GLN A 20 -8.04 -21.62 33.92
C GLN A 20 -7.09 -20.48 33.48
N VAL A 21 -7.25 -19.32 34.12
CA VAL A 21 -6.59 -18.05 33.75
C VAL A 21 -5.07 -18.17 33.58
N GLU A 22 -4.37 -18.90 34.46
CA GLU A 22 -2.91 -19.09 34.35
C GLU A 22 -2.50 -19.92 33.14
N PHE A 23 -3.22 -21.01 32.86
CA PHE A 23 -2.97 -21.85 31.70
C PHE A 23 -3.27 -21.10 30.40
N GLU A 24 -4.39 -20.36 30.36
CA GLU A 24 -4.74 -19.53 29.20
C GLU A 24 -3.66 -18.49 28.90
N LEU A 25 -3.20 -17.76 29.92
CA LEU A 25 -2.15 -16.75 29.75
C LEU A 25 -0.85 -17.37 29.21
N GLU A 26 -0.45 -18.54 29.74
CA GLU A 26 0.76 -19.22 29.31
C GLU A 26 0.65 -19.81 27.90
N ALA A 27 -0.52 -20.35 27.54
CA ALA A 27 -0.80 -20.80 26.18
C ALA A 27 -0.77 -19.64 25.18
N ARG A 28 -1.36 -18.49 25.53
CA ARG A 28 -1.37 -17.29 24.69
C ARG A 28 0.02 -16.66 24.54
N LYS A 29 0.87 -16.70 25.58
CA LYS A 29 2.28 -16.28 25.46
C LYS A 29 3.06 -17.15 24.49
N ARG A 30 2.94 -18.48 24.60
CA ARG A 30 3.58 -19.41 23.66
C ARG A 30 3.08 -19.21 22.23
N TRP A 31 1.78 -18.96 22.07
CA TRP A 31 1.20 -18.63 20.77
C TRP A 31 1.78 -17.32 20.21
N LEU A 32 1.89 -16.29 21.04
CA LEU A 32 2.49 -15.01 20.69
C LEU A 32 3.93 -15.15 20.21
N ASP A 33 4.76 -15.87 20.95
CA ASP A 33 6.17 -16.08 20.61
C ASP A 33 6.33 -16.85 19.29
N SER A 34 5.50 -17.88 19.09
CA SER A 34 5.47 -18.64 17.84
C SER A 34 5.12 -17.74 16.64
N TYR A 35 4.13 -16.87 16.79
CA TYR A 35 3.67 -16.02 15.69
C TYR A 35 4.57 -14.81 15.47
N ARG A 36 5.29 -14.34 16.50
CA ARG A 36 6.34 -13.33 16.37
C ARG A 36 7.43 -13.79 15.42
N ASN A 37 7.89 -15.04 15.57
CA ASN A 37 8.88 -15.62 14.67
C ASN A 37 8.29 -15.81 13.27
N PHE A 38 7.08 -16.34 13.17
CA PHE A 38 6.40 -16.56 11.90
C PHE A 38 6.26 -15.28 11.06
N VAL A 39 5.81 -14.17 11.63
CA VAL A 39 5.68 -12.90 10.89
C VAL A 39 7.03 -12.26 10.57
N THR A 40 8.07 -12.56 11.34
CA THR A 40 9.43 -12.10 11.05
C THR A 40 10.01 -12.84 9.83
N GLU A 41 9.73 -14.13 9.70
CA GLU A 41 10.18 -14.97 8.58
C GLU A 41 9.34 -14.77 7.31
N SER A 42 8.03 -14.55 7.48
CA SER A 42 7.05 -14.52 6.37
C SER A 42 6.55 -13.11 6.03
N GLY A 43 6.92 -12.09 6.80
CA GLY A 43 6.48 -10.71 6.61
C GLY A 43 7.62 -9.76 6.30
N GLY A 44 7.41 -8.48 6.60
CA GLY A 44 8.36 -7.40 6.33
C GLY A 44 8.11 -6.71 4.99
N PRO A 45 9.09 -5.90 4.52
CA PRO A 45 8.94 -5.17 3.26
C PRO A 45 8.70 -6.10 2.08
N ASP A 46 8.00 -5.59 1.06
CA ASP A 46 7.66 -6.24 -0.22
C ASP A 46 8.88 -6.49 -1.14
N TRP A 47 9.92 -7.12 -0.61
CA TRP A 47 11.12 -7.51 -1.33
C TRP A 47 10.87 -8.72 -2.24
N GLU A 48 11.63 -8.77 -3.33
CA GLU A 48 11.73 -9.90 -4.25
C GLU A 48 10.35 -10.40 -4.69
N ASN A 49 10.11 -11.71 -4.64
CA ASN A 49 8.80 -12.28 -4.91
C ASN A 49 7.97 -12.37 -3.63
N TRP A 50 7.46 -11.24 -3.16
CA TRP A 50 6.70 -11.13 -1.91
C TRP A 50 5.46 -12.06 -1.84
N SER A 51 4.93 -12.53 -2.97
CA SER A 51 3.78 -13.46 -2.98
C SER A 51 3.99 -14.73 -2.16
N GLU A 52 5.18 -15.34 -2.17
CA GLU A 52 5.38 -16.62 -1.48
C GLU A 52 5.25 -16.44 0.04
N GLN A 53 5.84 -15.37 0.55
CA GLN A 53 5.83 -14.96 1.94
C GLN A 53 4.41 -14.54 2.37
N TYR A 54 3.78 -13.66 1.59
CA TYR A 54 2.47 -13.10 1.95
C TYR A 54 1.34 -14.12 1.81
N GLN A 55 1.47 -15.12 0.94
CA GLN A 55 0.53 -16.25 0.88
C GLN A 55 0.55 -17.12 2.15
N ALA A 56 1.71 -17.25 2.81
CA ALA A 56 1.78 -17.94 4.09
C ALA A 56 1.03 -17.14 5.17
N MET A 57 1.27 -15.82 5.24
CA MET A 57 0.56 -14.94 6.17
C MET A 57 -0.95 -14.91 5.93
N GLU A 58 -1.37 -14.84 4.67
CA GLU A 58 -2.79 -14.86 4.30
C GLU A 58 -3.52 -16.10 4.80
N LYS A 59 -2.88 -17.28 4.77
CA LYS A 59 -3.48 -18.53 5.28
C LYS A 59 -3.67 -18.52 6.78
N GLU A 60 -2.82 -17.80 7.50
CA GLU A 60 -2.82 -17.72 8.96
C GLU A 60 -3.38 -16.37 9.46
N TRP A 61 -4.00 -15.57 8.59
CA TRP A 61 -4.40 -14.19 8.90
C TRP A 61 -5.35 -14.12 10.10
N ASP A 62 -6.39 -14.96 10.12
CA ASP A 62 -7.36 -15.00 11.23
C ASP A 62 -6.68 -15.29 12.59
N ASN A 63 -5.63 -16.11 12.57
CA ASN A 63 -4.86 -16.45 13.77
C ASN A 63 -3.96 -15.28 14.21
N ILE A 64 -3.27 -14.65 13.26
CA ILE A 64 -2.46 -13.45 13.50
C ILE A 64 -3.34 -12.33 14.06
N TYR A 65 -4.49 -12.08 13.44
CA TYR A 65 -5.36 -10.97 13.80
C TYR A 65 -6.05 -11.19 15.15
N ALA A 66 -6.49 -12.41 15.46
CA ALA A 66 -7.00 -12.74 16.79
C ALA A 66 -5.97 -12.49 17.90
N LEU A 67 -4.70 -12.81 17.63
CA LEU A 67 -3.59 -12.58 18.54
C LEU A 67 -3.27 -11.08 18.71
N LEU A 68 -3.36 -10.31 17.62
CA LEU A 68 -3.23 -8.84 17.65
C LEU A 68 -4.32 -8.21 18.51
N LEU A 69 -5.59 -8.56 18.29
CA LEU A 69 -6.72 -8.05 19.08
C LEU A 69 -6.56 -8.39 20.57
N TRP A 70 -6.14 -9.61 20.89
CA TRP A 70 -5.83 -9.99 22.28
C TRP A 70 -4.67 -9.15 22.84
N SER A 71 -3.59 -8.96 22.08
CA SER A 71 -2.44 -8.16 22.51
C SER A 71 -2.81 -6.70 22.77
N MET A 72 -3.68 -6.12 21.93
CA MET A 72 -4.24 -4.79 22.11
C MET A 72 -5.07 -4.68 23.39
N GLN A 73 -5.94 -5.67 23.67
CA GLN A 73 -6.75 -5.71 24.90
C GLN A 73 -5.86 -5.79 26.15
N GLN A 74 -4.77 -6.55 26.09
CA GLN A 74 -3.80 -6.67 27.17
C GLN A 74 -2.77 -5.51 27.22
N ARG A 75 -2.94 -4.47 26.38
CA ARG A 75 -2.04 -3.31 26.27
C ARG A 75 -0.57 -3.67 26.02
N ARG A 76 -0.34 -4.75 25.27
CA ARG A 76 0.99 -5.27 24.90
C ARG A 76 1.57 -4.50 23.72
N TYR A 77 1.94 -3.25 23.97
CA TYR A 77 2.41 -2.30 22.94
C TYR A 77 3.57 -2.81 22.10
N GLU A 78 4.65 -3.30 22.73
CA GLU A 78 5.84 -3.79 22.02
C GLU A 78 5.55 -4.99 21.11
N ASP A 79 4.56 -5.82 21.48
CA ASP A 79 4.13 -6.93 20.65
C ASP A 79 3.39 -6.41 19.42
N VAL A 80 2.37 -5.57 19.61
CA VAL A 80 1.60 -5.00 18.50
C VAL A 80 2.50 -4.20 17.55
N LEU A 81 3.46 -3.44 18.08
CA LEU A 81 4.44 -2.68 17.30
C LEU A 81 5.35 -3.60 16.47
N HIS A 82 5.82 -4.72 17.06
CA HIS A 82 6.57 -5.72 16.31
C HIS A 82 5.74 -6.26 15.15
N PHE A 83 4.51 -6.71 15.41
CA PHE A 83 3.63 -7.23 14.36
C PHE A 83 3.37 -6.17 13.26
N TRP A 84 3.12 -4.91 13.64
CA TRP A 84 2.94 -3.83 12.69
C TRP A 84 4.11 -3.68 11.71
N HIS A 85 5.34 -3.74 12.21
CA HIS A 85 6.54 -3.61 11.38
C HIS A 85 6.56 -4.62 10.22
N TYR A 86 6.13 -5.86 10.48
CA TYR A 86 6.13 -6.94 9.49
C TYR A 86 4.84 -7.07 8.69
N LEU A 87 3.72 -6.55 9.19
CA LEU A 87 2.42 -6.72 8.55
C LEU A 87 1.99 -5.52 7.70
N ARG A 88 2.57 -4.32 7.89
CA ARG A 88 2.03 -3.09 7.27
C ARG A 88 1.85 -3.23 5.75
N ASP A 89 2.85 -3.75 5.04
CA ASP A 89 2.83 -3.80 3.58
C ASP A 89 1.86 -4.90 3.12
N PHE A 90 1.83 -6.03 3.83
CA PHE A 90 0.86 -7.10 3.62
C PHE A 90 -0.59 -6.61 3.72
N LEU A 91 -0.94 -5.90 4.79
CA LEU A 91 -2.31 -5.41 4.99
C LEU A 91 -2.76 -4.48 3.87
N LEU A 92 -1.84 -3.62 3.40
CA LEU A 92 -2.11 -2.71 2.29
C LEU A 92 -2.25 -3.46 0.96
N ILE A 93 -1.37 -4.43 0.69
CA ILE A 93 -1.31 -5.14 -0.60
C ILE A 93 -2.45 -6.16 -0.73
N TYR A 94 -2.76 -6.90 0.33
CA TYR A 94 -3.77 -7.97 0.34
C TYR A 94 -5.18 -7.47 0.65
N GLY A 95 -5.34 -6.20 1.02
CA GLY A 95 -6.66 -5.56 1.12
C GLY A 95 -7.34 -5.69 2.48
N HIS A 96 -6.61 -6.01 3.55
CA HIS A 96 -7.12 -6.09 4.93
C HIS A 96 -7.31 -4.70 5.56
N MET A 97 -8.06 -3.82 4.89
CA MET A 97 -8.13 -2.39 5.22
C MET A 97 -8.82 -2.10 6.55
N GLY A 98 -9.90 -2.82 6.88
CA GLY A 98 -10.59 -2.63 8.18
C GLY A 98 -9.71 -3.00 9.37
N ASP A 99 -8.95 -4.08 9.23
CA ASP A 99 -8.00 -4.55 10.25
C ASP A 99 -6.79 -3.61 10.35
N ARG A 100 -6.31 -3.11 9.20
CA ARG A 100 -5.26 -2.08 9.14
C ARG A 100 -5.70 -0.80 9.87
N ASP A 101 -6.90 -0.32 9.62
CA ASP A 101 -7.43 0.89 10.25
C ASP A 101 -7.53 0.71 11.77
N THR A 102 -8.01 -0.46 12.23
CA THR A 102 -8.08 -0.83 13.66
C THR A 102 -6.70 -0.81 14.32
N LEU A 103 -5.69 -1.38 13.67
CA LEU A 103 -4.31 -1.40 14.19
C LEU A 103 -3.69 -0.01 14.23
N LEU A 104 -3.86 0.77 13.16
CA LEU A 104 -3.33 2.13 13.07
C LEU A 104 -3.97 3.05 14.12
N ASP A 105 -5.28 2.95 14.35
CA ASP A 105 -5.96 3.73 15.39
C ASP A 105 -5.43 3.41 16.79
N TRP A 106 -5.27 2.12 17.10
CA TRP A 106 -4.77 1.70 18.40
C TRP A 106 -3.31 2.09 18.61
N LEU A 107 -2.44 1.83 17.62
CA LEU A 107 -1.03 2.19 17.70
C LEU A 107 -0.85 3.70 17.78
N GLY A 108 -1.65 4.49 17.05
CA GLY A 108 -1.61 5.95 17.09
C GLY A 108 -1.89 6.50 18.49
N GLN A 109 -2.95 6.01 19.13
CA GLN A 109 -3.32 6.41 20.49
C GLN A 109 -2.27 5.97 21.53
N GLU A 110 -1.80 4.73 21.42
CA GLU A 110 -0.90 4.16 22.43
C GLU A 110 0.54 4.70 22.30
N SER A 111 1.01 4.97 21.08
CA SER A 111 2.30 5.65 20.84
C SER A 111 2.30 7.09 21.35
N GLU A 112 1.23 7.85 21.09
CA GLU A 112 1.06 9.22 21.59
C GLU A 112 1.09 9.25 23.11
N ARG A 113 0.31 8.37 23.76
CA ARG A 113 0.23 8.27 25.22
C ARG A 113 1.58 7.94 25.87
N ARG A 114 2.45 7.22 25.15
CA ARG A 114 3.77 6.80 25.62
C ARG A 114 4.88 7.80 25.28
N GLY A 115 4.60 8.77 24.41
CA GLY A 115 5.63 9.65 23.85
C GLY A 115 6.57 8.97 22.87
N ASP A 116 6.17 7.83 22.27
CA ASP A 116 6.90 7.23 21.14
C ASP A 116 6.53 7.97 19.85
N TRP A 117 7.22 9.10 19.64
CA TRP A 117 6.95 9.97 18.50
C TRP A 117 7.35 9.35 17.16
N GLU A 118 8.34 8.45 17.13
CA GLU A 118 8.75 7.75 15.91
C GLU A 118 7.59 6.90 15.38
N THR A 119 7.01 6.07 16.25
CA THR A 119 5.85 5.24 15.89
C THR A 119 4.62 6.10 15.62
N HIS A 120 4.36 7.12 16.43
CA HIS A 120 3.17 7.96 16.26
C HIS A 120 3.15 8.66 14.90
N VAL A 121 4.29 9.25 14.51
CA VAL A 121 4.44 9.92 13.21
C VAL A 121 4.34 8.93 12.05
N ASP A 122 4.98 7.76 12.14
CA ASP A 122 4.82 6.71 11.12
C ASP A 122 3.36 6.29 10.98
N VAL A 123 2.63 6.06 12.08
CA VAL A 123 1.21 5.70 12.03
C VAL A 123 0.38 6.76 11.32
N LEU A 124 0.53 8.05 11.66
CA LEU A 124 -0.20 9.14 10.98
C LEU A 124 0.13 9.20 9.48
N ALA A 125 1.40 9.04 9.14
CA ALA A 125 1.89 9.00 7.76
C ALA A 125 1.29 7.81 6.99
N GLN A 126 1.20 6.64 7.61
CA GLN A 126 0.67 5.40 7.02
C GLN A 126 -0.86 5.43 6.86
N LYS A 127 -1.58 6.07 7.78
CA LYS A 127 -3.02 6.37 7.63
C LYS A 127 -3.25 7.25 6.41
N ALA A 128 -2.50 8.35 6.30
CA ALA A 128 -2.58 9.26 5.17
C ALA A 128 -2.25 8.57 3.84
N LEU A 129 -1.16 7.78 3.78
CA LEU A 129 -0.79 7.03 2.58
C LEU A 129 -1.93 6.11 2.11
N SER A 130 -2.55 5.37 3.03
CA SER A 130 -3.64 4.44 2.71
C SER A 130 -4.82 5.18 2.06
N THR A 131 -5.18 6.33 2.61
CA THR A 131 -6.23 7.21 2.06
C THR A 131 -5.84 7.79 0.70
N ILE A 132 -4.60 8.25 0.52
CA ILE A 132 -4.12 8.83 -0.75
C ILE A 132 -4.11 7.76 -1.85
N LEU A 133 -3.60 6.56 -1.57
CA LEU A 133 -3.51 5.49 -2.55
C LEU A 133 -4.88 4.96 -2.99
N LEU A 134 -5.85 4.92 -2.06
CA LEU A 134 -7.22 4.49 -2.34
C LEU A 134 -8.11 5.64 -2.84
N GLU A 135 -7.60 6.88 -2.85
CA GLU A 135 -8.32 8.08 -3.28
C GLU A 135 -9.70 8.21 -2.63
N LYS A 136 -9.77 7.90 -1.33
CA LYS A 136 -11.01 7.98 -0.56
C LYS A 136 -11.37 9.44 -0.32
N THR A 137 -12.17 10.03 -1.21
CA THR A 137 -12.55 11.47 -1.19
C THR A 137 -12.98 11.97 0.18
N GLU A 138 -13.78 11.17 0.90
CA GLU A 138 -14.29 11.52 2.24
C GLU A 138 -13.20 11.69 3.30
N THR A 139 -12.10 10.95 3.17
CA THR A 139 -11.00 10.95 4.15
C THR A 139 -9.76 11.69 3.66
N LEU A 140 -9.72 12.11 2.40
CA LEU A 140 -8.56 12.79 1.82
C LEU A 140 -8.25 14.13 2.51
N ALA A 141 -9.27 14.83 3.02
CA ALA A 141 -9.10 16.00 3.86
C ALA A 141 -8.45 15.66 5.22
N LEU A 142 -8.85 14.54 5.84
CA LEU A 142 -8.26 14.06 7.09
C LEU A 142 -6.80 13.64 6.91
N ALA A 143 -6.45 13.06 5.75
CA ALA A 143 -5.06 12.73 5.44
C ALA A 143 -4.14 13.96 5.52
N GLY A 144 -4.60 15.13 5.05
CA GLY A 144 -3.85 16.38 5.17
C GLY A 144 -3.63 16.80 6.62
N GLN A 145 -4.64 16.64 7.48
CA GLN A 145 -4.52 16.95 8.91
C GLN A 145 -3.53 16.00 9.61
N TRP A 146 -3.61 14.69 9.34
CA TRP A 146 -2.66 13.72 9.89
C TRP A 146 -1.22 14.04 9.48
N LEU A 147 -0.99 14.34 8.20
CA LEU A 147 0.35 14.68 7.70
C LEU A 147 0.89 15.99 8.29
N GLN A 148 0.05 17.01 8.46
CA GLN A 148 0.45 18.26 9.10
C GLN A 148 0.79 18.07 10.58
N ASN A 149 -0.03 17.30 11.31
CA ASN A 149 0.23 16.96 12.70
C ASN A 149 1.55 16.18 12.83
N ALA A 150 1.74 15.16 11.99
CA ALA A 150 2.98 14.40 11.90
C ALA A 150 4.19 15.30 11.62
N TRP A 151 4.06 16.27 10.71
CA TRP A 151 5.17 17.16 10.34
C TRP A 151 5.50 18.16 11.46
N SER A 152 4.53 18.54 12.29
CA SER A 152 4.78 19.38 13.46
C SER A 152 5.72 18.70 14.46
N LEU A 153 5.70 17.36 14.53
CA LEU A 153 6.53 16.52 15.39
C LEU A 153 7.85 16.06 14.75
N ARG A 154 8.18 16.56 13.55
CA ARG A 154 9.36 16.10 12.78
C ARG A 154 10.70 16.17 13.54
N ALA A 155 10.84 17.08 14.50
CA ALA A 155 12.07 17.23 15.26
C ALA A 155 12.35 16.03 16.19
N GLU A 156 11.31 15.27 16.52
CA GLU A 156 11.36 14.13 17.43
C GLU A 156 11.63 12.79 16.73
N VAL A 157 11.71 12.79 15.38
CA VAL A 157 11.74 11.55 14.59
C VAL A 157 12.94 11.49 13.65
N SER A 158 13.30 10.27 13.27
CA SER A 158 14.45 9.98 12.43
C SER A 158 14.37 10.64 11.05
N PRO A 159 15.52 10.96 10.42
CA PRO A 159 15.54 11.45 9.04
C PRO A 159 14.83 10.51 8.05
N LEU A 160 14.83 9.20 8.30
CA LEU A 160 14.11 8.23 7.48
C LEU A 160 12.60 8.50 7.51
N THR A 161 12.03 8.64 8.70
CA THR A 161 10.61 8.91 8.91
C THR A 161 10.21 10.28 8.38
N GLN A 162 11.05 11.32 8.60
CA GLN A 162 10.83 12.64 8.01
C GLN A 162 10.79 12.60 6.48
N SER A 163 11.67 11.82 5.85
CA SER A 163 11.74 11.71 4.39
C SER A 163 10.50 11.02 3.80
N TYR A 164 10.00 9.95 4.43
CA TYR A 164 8.72 9.33 4.02
C TYR A 164 7.53 10.27 4.22
N LEU A 165 7.51 11.01 5.33
CA LEU A 165 6.46 11.97 5.59
C LEU A 165 6.43 13.09 4.53
N ALA A 166 7.59 13.58 4.11
CA ALA A 166 7.70 14.56 3.03
C ALA A 166 7.19 13.99 1.68
N ASP A 167 7.51 12.74 1.34
CA ASP A 167 6.94 12.11 0.13
C ASP A 167 5.41 12.02 0.19
N TYR A 168 4.83 11.69 1.34
CA TYR A 168 3.38 11.59 1.48
C TYR A 168 2.67 12.94 1.48
N LEU A 169 3.31 13.99 2.01
CA LEU A 169 2.85 15.36 1.83
C LEU A 169 2.84 15.73 0.34
N ALA A 170 3.90 15.42 -0.40
CA ALA A 170 3.93 15.62 -1.84
C ALA A 170 2.81 14.85 -2.56
N ALA A 171 2.62 13.57 -2.23
CA ALA A 171 1.56 12.74 -2.79
C ALA A 171 0.16 13.31 -2.51
N TRP A 172 -0.07 13.81 -1.29
CA TRP A 172 -1.31 14.46 -0.91
C TRP A 172 -1.54 15.75 -1.71
N HIS A 173 -0.51 16.59 -1.88
CA HIS A 173 -0.61 17.80 -2.71
C HIS A 173 -0.86 17.48 -4.18
N LEU A 174 -0.25 16.40 -4.71
CA LEU A 174 -0.50 15.91 -6.07
C LEU A 174 -1.95 15.47 -6.27
N ALA A 175 -2.54 14.79 -5.28
CA ALA A 175 -3.96 14.41 -5.32
C ALA A 175 -4.90 15.63 -5.40
N HIS A 176 -4.46 16.80 -4.94
CA HIS A 176 -5.20 18.07 -5.01
C HIS A 176 -4.72 19.00 -6.13
N GLN A 177 -3.87 18.52 -7.05
CA GLN A 177 -3.30 19.31 -8.14
C GLN A 177 -2.52 20.56 -7.66
N ARG A 178 -1.99 20.53 -6.44
CA ARG A 178 -1.17 21.60 -5.85
C ARG A 178 0.30 21.38 -6.19
N PHE A 179 0.66 21.61 -7.46
CA PHE A 179 1.98 21.25 -8.00
C PHE A 179 3.16 21.95 -7.32
N ALA A 180 3.05 23.24 -7.00
CA ALA A 180 4.13 23.98 -6.35
C ALA A 180 4.46 23.43 -4.95
N ASP A 181 3.42 23.08 -4.17
CA ASP A 181 3.61 22.46 -2.87
C ASP A 181 4.16 21.03 -3.01
N ALA A 182 3.67 20.26 -3.98
CA ALA A 182 4.18 18.93 -4.24
C ALA A 182 5.68 18.94 -4.57
N ASP A 183 6.13 19.85 -5.43
CA ASP A 183 7.54 20.01 -5.77
C ASP A 183 8.37 20.41 -4.54
N HIS A 184 7.88 21.37 -3.75
CA HIS A 184 8.53 21.75 -2.49
C HIS A 184 8.79 20.53 -1.58
N TRP A 185 7.77 19.69 -1.39
CA TRP A 185 7.87 18.51 -0.53
C TRP A 185 8.74 17.40 -1.11
N LEU A 186 8.75 17.20 -2.43
CA LEU A 186 9.66 16.24 -3.08
C LEU A 186 11.12 16.67 -2.97
N ASN A 187 11.39 17.97 -3.14
CA ASN A 187 12.72 18.53 -2.93
C ASN A 187 13.12 18.38 -1.45
N LYS A 188 12.18 18.61 -0.53
CA LYS A 188 12.43 18.40 0.90
C LYS A 188 12.76 16.94 1.23
N ALA A 189 12.03 15.98 0.67
CA ALA A 189 12.30 14.57 0.86
C ALA A 189 13.72 14.21 0.38
N ALA A 190 14.12 14.71 -0.79
CA ALA A 190 15.44 14.48 -1.39
C ALA A 190 16.58 15.12 -0.59
N GLU A 191 16.38 16.32 -0.01
CA GLU A 191 17.35 16.98 0.88
C GLU A 191 17.65 16.19 2.17
N ILE A 192 16.67 15.43 2.65
CA ILE A 192 16.79 14.64 3.88
C ILE A 192 17.56 13.34 3.63
N VAL A 193 17.47 12.75 2.42
CA VAL A 193 18.07 11.45 2.10
C VAL A 193 19.55 11.32 2.48
N PRO A 194 20.44 12.31 2.23
CA PRO A 194 21.85 12.22 2.62
C PRO A 194 22.09 12.13 4.13
N GLN A 195 21.09 12.46 4.95
CA GLN A 195 21.17 12.44 6.42
C GLN A 195 20.70 11.10 7.01
N ILE A 196 20.20 10.19 6.17
CA ILE A 196 19.68 8.89 6.59
C ILE A 196 20.85 7.92 6.76
N ASP A 197 21.04 7.43 7.98
CA ASP A 197 22.03 6.40 8.33
C ASP A 197 21.33 5.05 8.53
N VAL A 198 21.20 4.28 7.44
CA VAL A 198 20.60 2.94 7.40
C VAL A 198 21.34 2.04 6.43
N GLU A 199 21.04 0.74 6.44
CA GLU A 199 21.57 -0.22 5.47
C GLU A 199 21.35 0.26 4.01
N GLU A 200 22.36 0.07 3.16
CA GLU A 200 22.34 0.55 1.76
C GLU A 200 21.10 0.09 0.99
N ARG A 201 20.63 -1.15 1.17
CA ARG A 201 19.43 -1.65 0.48
C ARG A 201 18.18 -0.81 0.84
N LEU A 202 18.05 -0.41 2.10
CA LEU A 202 16.96 0.46 2.57
C LEU A 202 17.14 1.91 2.09
N LEU A 203 18.37 2.40 2.03
CA LEU A 203 18.66 3.74 1.50
C LEU A 203 18.31 3.83 0.00
N VAL A 204 18.65 2.80 -0.78
CA VAL A 204 18.26 2.71 -2.19
C VAL A 204 16.73 2.60 -2.32
N ARG A 205 16.05 1.83 -1.46
CA ARG A 205 14.57 1.80 -1.43
C ARG A 205 13.98 3.19 -1.23
N LYS A 206 14.46 3.92 -0.22
CA LYS A 206 13.99 5.28 0.09
C LYS A 206 14.20 6.23 -1.09
N ARG A 207 15.39 6.23 -1.69
CA ARG A 207 15.73 7.02 -2.90
C ARG A 207 14.81 6.69 -4.07
N THR A 208 14.61 5.40 -4.32
CA THR A 208 13.76 4.89 -5.41
C THR A 208 12.31 5.32 -5.23
N TYR A 209 11.81 5.30 -3.99
CA TYR A 209 10.45 5.71 -3.68
C TYR A 209 10.22 7.23 -3.85
N THR A 210 11.19 8.06 -3.46
CA THR A 210 11.12 9.52 -3.75
C THR A 210 11.19 9.78 -5.26
N ALA A 211 12.06 9.06 -5.99
CA ALA A 211 12.13 9.16 -7.46
C ALA A 211 10.81 8.73 -8.14
N TYR A 212 10.10 7.75 -7.57
CA TYR A 212 8.78 7.33 -8.03
C TYR A 212 7.75 8.45 -7.92
N TRP A 213 7.69 9.16 -6.79
CA TRP A 213 6.79 10.30 -6.66
C TRP A 213 7.18 11.49 -7.53
N GLN A 214 8.48 11.73 -7.74
CA GLN A 214 8.96 12.72 -8.72
C GLN A 214 8.56 12.37 -10.16
N ALA A 215 8.55 11.10 -10.52
CA ALA A 215 8.08 10.65 -11.84
C ALA A 215 6.56 10.89 -12.01
N ILE A 216 5.76 10.61 -10.97
CA ILE A 216 4.33 10.91 -10.96
C ILE A 216 4.08 12.42 -11.04
N TYR A 217 4.85 13.22 -10.30
CA TYR A 217 4.80 14.68 -10.38
C TYR A 217 5.03 15.15 -11.82
N ALA A 218 6.14 14.74 -12.43
CA ALA A 218 6.48 15.14 -13.80
C ALA A 218 5.37 14.77 -14.80
N LEU A 219 4.80 13.56 -14.67
CA LEU A 219 3.70 13.13 -15.52
C LEU A 219 2.45 14.00 -15.35
N LYS A 220 2.03 14.24 -14.10
CA LYS A 220 0.84 15.05 -13.80
C LYS A 220 1.03 16.52 -14.13
N PHE A 221 2.26 17.03 -14.07
CA PHE A 221 2.61 18.39 -14.48
C PHE A 221 2.66 18.55 -16.02
N GLY A 222 2.74 17.44 -16.77
CA GLY A 222 2.73 17.43 -18.23
C GLY A 222 4.12 17.22 -18.88
N GLU A 223 5.16 16.96 -18.09
CA GLU A 223 6.52 16.69 -18.57
C GLU A 223 6.72 15.20 -18.88
N THR A 224 6.06 14.72 -19.93
CA THR A 224 6.00 13.28 -20.26
C THR A 224 7.38 12.65 -20.49
N THR A 225 8.31 13.34 -21.16
CA THR A 225 9.68 12.84 -21.40
C THR A 225 10.46 12.68 -20.09
N GLU A 226 10.33 13.65 -19.19
CA GLU A 226 10.98 13.61 -17.88
C GLU A 226 10.40 12.50 -17.00
N ALA A 227 9.07 12.37 -17.01
CA ALA A 227 8.38 11.28 -16.33
C ALA A 227 8.86 9.90 -16.81
N GLN A 228 8.95 9.70 -18.13
CA GLN A 228 9.42 8.45 -18.73
C GLN A 228 10.84 8.12 -18.27
N ARG A 229 11.75 9.10 -18.33
CA ARG A 229 13.14 8.94 -17.88
C ARG A 229 13.20 8.54 -16.41
N ARG A 230 12.44 9.22 -15.53
CA ARG A 230 12.40 8.91 -14.10
C ARG A 230 11.80 7.54 -13.81
N PHE A 231 10.75 7.12 -14.50
CA PHE A 231 10.20 5.77 -14.34
C PHE A 231 11.20 4.68 -14.78
N CYS A 232 11.99 4.92 -15.84
CA CYS A 232 13.08 4.02 -16.22
C CYS A 232 14.15 3.93 -15.12
N ASP A 233 14.51 5.06 -14.49
CA ASP A 233 15.41 5.07 -13.33
C ASP A 233 14.83 4.31 -12.14
N VAL A 234 13.52 4.47 -11.85
CA VAL A 234 12.84 3.70 -10.82
C VAL A 234 12.89 2.21 -11.11
N GLN A 235 12.66 1.78 -12.35
CA GLN A 235 12.78 0.37 -12.73
C GLN A 235 14.19 -0.17 -12.50
N ARG A 236 15.21 0.57 -12.96
CA ARG A 236 16.63 0.19 -12.79
C ARG A 236 17.01 0.05 -11.32
N LEU A 237 16.66 1.03 -10.49
CA LEU A 237 16.95 1.02 -9.06
C LEU A 237 16.16 -0.08 -8.34
N SER A 238 14.86 -0.22 -8.63
CA SER A 238 14.02 -1.28 -8.06
C SER A 238 14.59 -2.66 -8.39
N HIS A 239 15.02 -2.89 -9.63
CA HIS A 239 15.65 -4.13 -10.04
C HIS A 239 16.94 -4.41 -9.25
N SER A 240 17.78 -3.40 -9.02
CA SER A 240 19.06 -3.55 -8.31
C SER A 240 18.93 -4.03 -6.86
N ILE A 241 17.79 -3.79 -6.21
CA ILE A 241 17.50 -4.22 -4.83
C ILE A 241 16.43 -5.32 -4.76
N GLY A 242 16.02 -5.87 -5.91
CA GLY A 242 14.98 -6.87 -6.00
C GLY A 242 13.59 -6.36 -5.60
N TRP A 243 13.28 -5.07 -5.70
CA TRP A 243 11.95 -4.54 -5.39
C TRP A 243 10.98 -4.72 -6.57
N VAL A 244 10.56 -5.97 -6.79
CA VAL A 244 9.73 -6.37 -7.94
C VAL A 244 8.41 -5.60 -7.98
N ARG A 245 7.82 -5.30 -6.82
CA ARG A 245 6.55 -4.57 -6.75
C ARG A 245 6.67 -3.18 -7.37
N LEU A 246 7.60 -2.35 -6.90
CA LEU A 246 7.75 -0.99 -7.42
C LEU A 246 8.19 -0.98 -8.89
N TYR A 247 8.99 -1.94 -9.32
CA TYR A 247 9.33 -2.14 -10.73
C TYR A 247 8.07 -2.24 -11.61
N HIS A 248 7.12 -3.10 -11.25
CA HIS A 248 5.87 -3.24 -12.01
C HIS A 248 4.93 -2.05 -11.81
N CYS A 249 4.95 -1.38 -10.65
CA CYS A 249 4.22 -0.12 -10.48
C CYS A 249 4.72 0.98 -11.44
N SER A 250 6.04 1.11 -11.63
CA SER A 250 6.61 2.02 -12.64
C SER A 250 6.30 1.58 -14.07
N GLN A 251 6.27 0.28 -14.33
CA GLN A 251 5.91 -0.26 -15.65
C GLN A 251 4.47 0.07 -16.05
N ARG A 252 3.51 0.08 -15.11
CA ARG A 252 2.15 0.56 -15.37
C ARG A 252 2.14 2.02 -15.82
N TRP A 253 2.89 2.89 -15.15
CA TRP A 253 2.96 4.31 -15.54
C TRP A 253 3.62 4.51 -16.91
N LEU A 254 4.65 3.71 -17.24
CA LEU A 254 5.23 3.71 -18.59
C LEU A 254 4.20 3.31 -19.65
N ALA A 255 3.29 2.37 -19.33
CA ALA A 255 2.20 2.02 -20.24
C ALA A 255 1.19 3.16 -20.45
N GLU A 256 0.90 3.94 -19.41
CA GLU A 256 0.07 5.15 -19.55
C GLU A 256 0.77 6.21 -20.42
N ILE A 257 2.09 6.36 -20.29
CA ILE A 257 2.87 7.22 -21.18
C ILE A 257 2.83 6.72 -22.63
N ALA A 258 3.00 5.41 -22.87
CA ALA A 258 2.87 4.81 -24.19
C ALA A 258 1.46 5.05 -24.79
N LEU A 259 0.41 4.94 -23.97
CA LEU A 259 -0.96 5.28 -24.35
C LEU A 259 -1.09 6.75 -24.76
N LEU A 260 -0.49 7.70 -24.02
CA LEU A 260 -0.48 9.12 -24.40
C LEU A 260 0.20 9.36 -25.75
N HIS A 261 1.26 8.60 -26.06
CA HIS A 261 1.95 8.63 -27.34
C HIS A 261 1.26 7.80 -28.44
N LYS A 262 0.13 7.15 -28.14
CA LYS A 262 -0.57 6.22 -29.04
C LYS A 262 0.26 5.01 -29.47
N ASP A 263 1.30 4.65 -28.71
CA ASP A 263 1.98 3.37 -28.86
C ASP A 263 1.20 2.29 -28.10
N PHE A 264 0.10 1.85 -28.71
CA PHE A 264 -0.81 0.91 -28.08
C PHE A 264 -0.18 -0.48 -27.90
N SER A 265 0.75 -0.87 -28.80
CA SER A 265 1.43 -2.16 -28.71
C SER A 265 2.34 -2.20 -27.49
N GLU A 266 3.13 -1.15 -27.28
CA GLU A 266 3.97 -1.04 -26.08
C GLU A 266 3.10 -0.99 -24.82
N ALA A 267 2.03 -0.17 -24.82
CA ALA A 267 1.13 -0.05 -23.68
C ALA A 267 0.53 -1.42 -23.27
N GLU A 268 0.00 -2.19 -24.22
CA GLU A 268 -0.55 -3.53 -23.96
C GLU A 268 0.49 -4.51 -23.43
N GLN A 269 1.68 -4.55 -24.03
CA GLN A 269 2.75 -5.45 -23.59
C GLN A 269 3.13 -5.17 -22.12
N LEU A 270 3.32 -3.88 -21.79
CA LEU A 270 3.65 -3.45 -20.44
C LEU A 270 2.52 -3.81 -19.46
N LEU A 271 1.26 -3.54 -19.80
CA LEU A 271 0.10 -3.80 -18.94
C LEU A 271 -0.14 -5.28 -18.71
N GLN A 272 -0.07 -6.11 -19.75
CA GLN A 272 -0.23 -7.56 -19.61
C GLN A 272 0.84 -8.17 -18.71
N SER A 273 2.08 -7.67 -18.80
CA SER A 273 3.15 -8.08 -17.91
C SER A 273 2.88 -7.66 -16.46
N CYS A 274 2.40 -6.44 -16.22
CA CYS A 274 2.01 -5.98 -14.88
C CYS A 274 0.86 -6.82 -14.31
N LEU A 275 -0.20 -7.03 -15.10
CA LEU A 275 -1.40 -7.75 -14.70
C LEU A 275 -1.06 -9.18 -14.23
N ARG A 276 -0.23 -9.91 -14.98
CA ARG A 276 0.21 -11.26 -14.57
C ARG A 276 0.86 -11.26 -13.18
N VAL A 277 1.71 -10.27 -12.90
CA VAL A 277 2.41 -10.17 -11.61
C VAL A 277 1.44 -9.76 -10.51
N PHE A 278 0.66 -8.71 -10.69
CA PHE A 278 -0.26 -8.23 -9.65
C PHE A 278 -1.38 -9.23 -9.33
N THR A 279 -1.92 -9.92 -10.34
CA THR A 279 -2.90 -11.00 -10.13
C THR A 279 -2.30 -12.16 -9.33
N ARG A 280 -1.08 -12.61 -9.67
CA ARG A 280 -0.38 -13.67 -8.91
C ARG A 280 -0.13 -13.27 -7.46
N ASN A 281 0.16 -11.99 -7.22
CA ASN A 281 0.47 -11.43 -5.90
C ASN A 281 -0.76 -10.86 -5.16
N ARG A 282 -1.98 -11.06 -5.69
CA ARG A 282 -3.25 -10.57 -5.10
C ARG A 282 -3.30 -9.07 -4.81
N GLU A 283 -2.51 -8.25 -5.51
CA GLU A 283 -2.53 -6.79 -5.34
C GLU A 283 -3.67 -6.18 -6.15
N MET A 284 -4.90 -6.35 -5.64
CA MET A 284 -6.13 -6.06 -6.39
C MET A 284 -6.24 -4.59 -6.84
N ARG A 285 -5.66 -3.66 -6.08
CA ARG A 285 -5.58 -2.25 -6.49
C ARG A 285 -4.83 -2.09 -7.81
N GLN A 286 -3.65 -2.71 -7.94
CA GLN A 286 -2.86 -2.59 -9.17
C GLN A 286 -3.46 -3.40 -10.31
N VAL A 287 -4.14 -4.52 -10.02
CA VAL A 287 -4.95 -5.25 -11.01
C VAL A 287 -6.00 -4.31 -11.61
N ALA A 288 -6.81 -3.66 -10.78
CA ALA A 288 -7.85 -2.73 -11.24
C ALA A 288 -7.28 -1.59 -12.09
N LEU A 289 -6.17 -0.98 -11.64
CA LEU A 289 -5.50 0.09 -12.39
C LEU A 289 -4.98 -0.40 -13.76
N CYS A 290 -4.35 -1.59 -13.83
CA CYS A 290 -3.89 -2.14 -15.11
C CYS A 290 -5.07 -2.44 -16.06
N THR A 291 -6.13 -3.05 -15.54
CA THR A 291 -7.34 -3.36 -16.31
C THR A 291 -8.04 -2.10 -16.81
N TRP A 292 -8.08 -1.04 -15.99
CA TRP A 292 -8.62 0.26 -16.38
C TRP A 292 -7.82 0.90 -17.53
N VAL A 293 -6.49 0.88 -17.47
CA VAL A 293 -5.66 1.41 -18.58
C VAL A 293 -5.83 0.54 -19.84
N LEU A 294 -5.96 -0.79 -19.72
CA LEU A 294 -6.28 -1.67 -20.85
C LEU A 294 -7.63 -1.31 -21.49
N ALA A 295 -8.64 -0.94 -20.69
CA ALA A 295 -9.92 -0.46 -21.21
C ALA A 295 -9.75 0.81 -22.05
N LYS A 296 -8.93 1.76 -21.58
CA LYS A 296 -8.61 3.01 -22.31
C LYS A 296 -7.84 2.74 -23.60
N VAL A 297 -6.88 1.81 -23.59
CA VAL A 297 -6.15 1.39 -24.80
C VAL A 297 -7.12 0.81 -25.83
N ALA A 298 -7.94 -0.17 -25.43
CA ALA A 298 -8.92 -0.80 -26.30
C ALA A 298 -9.94 0.21 -26.86
N TYR A 299 -10.37 1.19 -26.05
CA TYR A 299 -11.24 2.28 -26.50
C TYR A 299 -10.58 3.12 -27.59
N GLN A 300 -9.32 3.55 -27.40
CA GLN A 300 -8.58 4.35 -28.40
C GLN A 300 -8.31 3.57 -29.70
N GLN A 301 -8.16 2.25 -29.62
CA GLN A 301 -8.06 1.35 -30.78
C GLN A 301 -9.41 1.01 -31.43
N GLN A 302 -10.54 1.51 -30.91
CA GLN A 302 -11.89 1.21 -31.40
C GLN A 302 -12.32 -0.25 -31.18
N HIS A 303 -11.71 -0.96 -30.23
CA HIS A 303 -12.08 -2.31 -29.80
C HIS A 303 -13.18 -2.25 -28.73
N TRP A 304 -14.35 -1.70 -29.07
CA TRP A 304 -15.43 -1.32 -28.14
C TRP A 304 -15.87 -2.43 -27.18
N LYS A 305 -16.07 -3.65 -27.70
CA LYS A 305 -16.48 -4.80 -26.89
C LYS A 305 -15.44 -5.15 -25.82
N GLN A 306 -14.16 -5.12 -26.20
CA GLN A 306 -13.06 -5.43 -25.28
C GLN A 306 -12.88 -4.30 -24.24
N ALA A 307 -12.97 -3.04 -24.67
CA ALA A 307 -12.95 -1.90 -23.78
C ALA A 307 -14.06 -1.97 -22.72
N GLY A 308 -15.28 -2.34 -23.12
CA GLY A 308 -16.40 -2.52 -22.19
C GLY A 308 -16.19 -3.65 -21.19
N GLN A 309 -15.64 -4.79 -21.63
CA GLN A 309 -15.30 -5.91 -20.75
C GLN A 309 -14.28 -5.51 -19.68
N TRP A 310 -13.19 -4.85 -20.09
CA TRP A 310 -12.17 -4.36 -19.15
C TRP A 310 -12.70 -3.28 -18.22
N ALA A 311 -13.55 -2.36 -18.72
CA ALA A 311 -14.14 -1.32 -17.88
C ALA A 311 -15.00 -1.91 -16.75
N VAL A 312 -15.85 -2.91 -17.05
CA VAL A 312 -16.69 -3.58 -16.04
C VAL A 312 -15.85 -4.32 -15.00
N GLU A 313 -14.80 -5.01 -15.43
CA GLU A 313 -13.90 -5.71 -14.52
C GLU A 313 -13.16 -4.75 -13.58
N ALA A 314 -12.61 -3.65 -14.13
CA ALA A 314 -11.93 -2.63 -13.33
C ALA A 314 -12.87 -1.96 -12.32
N GLU A 315 -14.07 -1.55 -12.76
CA GLU A 315 -15.10 -0.96 -11.90
C GLU A 315 -15.44 -1.87 -10.72
N THR A 316 -15.70 -3.15 -10.99
CA THR A 316 -16.06 -4.13 -9.94
C THR A 316 -15.00 -4.19 -8.84
N ILE A 317 -13.72 -4.10 -9.21
CA ILE A 317 -12.62 -4.13 -8.23
C ILE A 317 -12.52 -2.77 -7.52
N PHE A 318 -12.65 -1.65 -8.23
CA PHE A 318 -12.62 -0.31 -7.62
C PHE A 318 -13.75 -0.12 -6.60
N GLU A 319 -14.96 -0.61 -6.87
CA GLU A 319 -16.08 -0.57 -5.93
C GLU A 319 -15.77 -1.32 -4.64
N ARG A 320 -15.21 -2.54 -4.75
CA ARG A 320 -14.80 -3.34 -3.58
C ARG A 320 -13.71 -2.68 -2.75
N LEU A 321 -12.83 -1.91 -3.40
CA LEU A 321 -11.74 -1.17 -2.74
C LEU A 321 -12.18 0.21 -2.23
N GLY A 322 -13.38 0.68 -2.58
CA GLY A 322 -13.88 2.01 -2.24
C GLY A 322 -13.21 3.15 -3.02
N MET A 323 -12.64 2.88 -4.20
CA MET A 323 -11.92 3.86 -5.03
C MET A 323 -12.89 4.67 -5.90
N GLN A 324 -13.69 5.52 -5.27
CA GLN A 324 -14.84 6.21 -5.92
C GLN A 324 -14.46 7.10 -7.11
N HIS A 325 -13.28 7.74 -7.07
CA HIS A 325 -12.78 8.52 -8.20
C HIS A 325 -12.64 7.66 -9.46
N HIS A 326 -11.96 6.52 -9.34
CA HIS A 326 -11.77 5.59 -10.44
C HIS A 326 -13.06 4.89 -10.88
N VAL A 327 -14.02 4.66 -9.97
CA VAL A 327 -15.37 4.21 -10.33
C VAL A 327 -16.05 5.23 -11.25
N ALA A 328 -16.00 6.52 -10.90
CA ALA A 328 -16.58 7.59 -11.71
C ALA A 328 -15.93 7.67 -13.11
N GLU A 329 -14.59 7.70 -13.18
CA GLU A 329 -13.87 7.72 -14.47
C GLU A 329 -14.17 6.48 -15.34
N THR A 330 -14.31 5.31 -14.71
CA THR A 330 -14.63 4.07 -15.43
C THR A 330 -16.06 4.10 -15.97
N ARG A 331 -17.02 4.65 -15.21
CA ARG A 331 -18.41 4.84 -15.67
C ARG A 331 -18.52 5.85 -16.79
N GLU A 332 -17.72 6.92 -16.76
CA GLU A 332 -17.64 7.88 -17.87
C GLU A 332 -17.16 7.19 -19.16
N LEU A 333 -16.10 6.36 -19.08
CA LEU A 333 -15.64 5.57 -20.21
C LEU A 333 -16.73 4.62 -20.74
N GLN A 334 -17.49 3.96 -19.85
CA GLN A 334 -18.61 3.11 -20.25
C GLN A 334 -19.74 3.89 -20.94
N HIS A 335 -20.05 5.10 -20.46
CA HIS A 335 -21.03 5.97 -21.10
C HIS A 335 -20.59 6.37 -22.52
N LEU A 336 -19.31 6.69 -22.71
CA LEU A 336 -18.74 6.95 -24.03
C LEU A 336 -18.83 5.72 -24.95
N LEU A 337 -18.64 4.51 -24.41
CA LEU A 337 -18.77 3.26 -25.16
C LEU A 337 -20.19 3.00 -25.66
N VAL A 338 -21.22 3.36 -24.88
CA VAL A 338 -22.63 3.25 -25.30
C VAL A 338 -22.96 4.18 -26.48
N GLN A 339 -22.25 5.30 -26.62
CA GLN A 339 -22.47 6.23 -27.73
C GLN A 339 -21.86 5.77 -29.06
N VAL A 340 -20.91 4.84 -29.02
CA VAL A 340 -20.16 4.35 -30.18
C VAL A 340 -20.46 2.89 -30.54
N ALA A 341 -21.25 2.20 -29.72
CA ALA A 341 -21.79 0.86 -29.96
C ALA A 341 -23.16 0.92 -30.63
#